data_AF-A0A971HD80-F1
#
_entry.id   AF-A0A971HD80-F1
#
_cell.length_a   1.000
_cell.length_b   1.000
_cell.length_c   1.000
_cell.angle_alpha   90.00
_cell.angle_beta   90.00
_cell.angle_gamma   90.00
#
_symmetry.space_group_name_H-M   'P 1'
#
loop_
_entity.id
_entity.type
_entity.pdbx_description
1 polymer ?
#
loop_
_entity_poly.entity_id
_entity_poly.type
_entity_poly.pdbx_seq_one_letter_code
_entity_poly.pdbx_strand_id
1 'polypeptide(L)'
;MKIKRIATWMLTLCLIVGFFPIVALASPGSAEDPLISKSYVDESYKSLVLSESLELLKNSMTVLHYKLTQAAGAFDAQSNMISAQAGDSLSLSSGAGFTLLKGSASLSSLKGSLLDLTSGAAITGSQTLQEGHRYLAAENSSATFSFKSDVSGYAEGNTVLNKAEAIVFADVPDKAWYKNYVYFAVSKGLVNGKSSTRYEPESDISYAETIKLAACMHQLHSTGMVSLENALSPNEWYDSYVSYAIANGIISGPFSNYDAKISRAEFVAIFYASMPEGEFEPINTVGDNKIPDFKITDKYAGEVYAFYRAGILIGNDGLGNFHPNTMIKRSEVAAVLTRMFEPSARKSIDLS
;
A
#
# COMPACT_ATOMS: atom_id res chain seq x y z
N MET A 1 107.04 34.90 12.59
CA MET A 1 107.00 33.43 12.38
C MET A 1 105.55 32.90 12.47
N LYS A 2 104.62 33.45 11.67
CA LYS A 2 103.15 33.27 11.81
C LYS A 2 102.43 32.99 10.46
N ILE A 3 103.14 32.57 9.42
CA ILE A 3 102.54 32.44 8.07
C ILE A 3 102.37 30.96 7.63
N LYS A 4 103.20 30.04 8.14
CA LYS A 4 103.13 28.61 7.76
C LYS A 4 102.02 27.80 8.44
N ARG A 5 101.39 28.33 9.49
CA ARG A 5 100.27 27.67 10.20
C ARG A 5 98.88 28.04 9.66
N ILE A 6 98.76 29.05 8.79
CA ILE A 6 97.47 29.49 8.24
C ILE A 6 97.14 28.73 6.94
N ALA A 7 98.14 28.36 6.15
CA ALA A 7 97.96 27.59 4.92
C ALA A 7 97.42 26.16 5.15
N THR A 8 97.78 25.52 6.27
CA THR A 8 97.31 24.16 6.60
C THR A 8 95.84 24.14 7.05
N TRP A 9 95.32 25.25 7.61
CA TRP A 9 93.91 25.36 7.99
C TRP A 9 93.01 25.80 6.83
N MET A 10 93.54 26.48 5.80
CA MET A 10 92.78 26.75 4.57
C MET A 10 92.61 25.51 3.68
N LEU A 11 93.60 24.61 3.63
CA LEU A 11 93.46 23.37 2.84
C LEU A 11 92.48 22.36 3.45
N THR A 12 92.35 22.31 4.79
CA THR A 12 91.34 21.46 5.44
C THR A 12 89.93 22.07 5.41
N LEU A 13 89.80 23.39 5.36
CA LEU A 13 88.48 24.03 5.21
C LEU A 13 87.91 23.89 3.78
N CYS A 14 88.77 23.83 2.75
CA CYS A 14 88.32 23.55 1.37
C CYS A 14 87.86 22.09 1.15
N LEU A 15 88.20 21.15 2.04
CA LEU A 15 87.77 19.75 1.96
C LEU A 15 86.41 19.49 2.62
N ILE A 16 85.89 20.42 3.43
CA ILE A 16 84.64 20.24 4.20
C ILE A 16 83.42 20.89 3.51
N VAL A 17 83.63 21.77 2.52
CA VAL A 17 82.53 22.40 1.74
C VAL A 17 82.23 21.62 0.44
N GLY A 18 82.96 20.52 0.17
CA GLY A 18 82.91 19.76 -1.07
C GLY A 18 81.95 18.56 -1.09
N PHE A 19 80.87 18.55 -0.32
CA PHE A 19 79.89 17.46 -0.35
C PHE A 19 78.45 17.97 -0.20
N PHE A 20 78.02 18.82 -1.15
CA PHE A 20 76.61 18.80 -1.54
C PHE A 20 76.42 17.57 -2.43
N PRO A 21 75.44 16.70 -2.18
CA PRO A 21 75.07 15.70 -3.18
C PRO A 21 74.67 16.48 -4.42
N ILE A 22 75.51 16.37 -5.46
CA ILE A 22 75.20 16.85 -6.79
C ILE A 22 73.98 16.03 -7.21
N VAL A 23 72.79 16.60 -7.07
CA VAL A 23 71.64 16.17 -7.85
C VAL A 23 72.09 16.37 -9.29
N ALA A 24 72.34 15.27 -9.99
CA ALA A 24 72.66 15.31 -11.40
C ALA A 24 71.48 15.97 -12.11
N LEU A 25 71.60 17.27 -12.39
CA LEU A 25 70.69 17.96 -13.29
C LEU A 25 70.94 17.34 -14.66
N ALA A 26 70.08 16.40 -15.05
CA ALA A 26 70.07 15.89 -16.41
C ALA A 26 69.80 17.09 -17.32
N SER A 27 70.82 17.55 -18.04
CA SER A 27 70.67 18.65 -19.00
C SER A 27 69.74 18.18 -20.12
N PRO A 28 68.67 18.91 -20.46
CA PRO A 28 68.01 18.69 -21.74
C PRO A 28 69.05 18.84 -22.87
N GLY A 29 68.84 18.11 -23.96
CA GLY A 29 69.72 18.15 -25.14
C GLY A 29 69.97 19.59 -25.59
N SER A 30 71.19 19.87 -26.07
CA SER A 30 71.55 21.22 -26.53
C SER A 30 70.94 21.48 -27.91
N ALA A 31 70.94 22.73 -28.37
CA ALA A 31 70.47 23.07 -29.72
C ALA A 31 71.25 22.35 -30.84
N GLU A 32 72.43 21.80 -30.56
CA GLU A 32 73.25 21.05 -31.51
C GLU A 32 73.10 19.51 -31.40
N ASP A 33 72.42 19.00 -30.37
CA ASP A 33 72.00 17.60 -30.26
C ASP A 33 70.54 17.54 -29.73
N PRO A 34 69.54 17.53 -30.64
CA PRO A 34 68.14 17.68 -30.29
C PRO A 34 67.53 16.43 -29.61
N LEU A 35 68.30 15.36 -29.43
CA LEU A 35 67.80 14.14 -28.82
C LEU A 35 67.76 14.28 -27.30
N ILE A 36 66.55 14.14 -26.75
CA ILE A 36 66.35 14.02 -25.31
C ILE A 36 67.00 12.71 -24.85
N SER A 37 67.90 12.78 -23.87
CA SER A 37 68.58 11.59 -23.34
C SER A 37 67.59 10.64 -22.66
N LYS A 38 67.82 9.33 -22.81
CA LYS A 38 66.99 8.30 -22.15
C LYS A 38 66.95 8.50 -20.63
N SER A 39 68.06 8.90 -20.01
CA SER A 39 68.13 9.21 -18.58
C SER A 39 67.26 10.40 -18.20
N TYR A 40 67.24 11.48 -19.01
CA TYR A 40 66.33 12.61 -18.77
C TYR A 40 64.86 12.16 -18.87
N VAL A 41 64.51 11.33 -19.85
CA VAL A 41 63.13 10.80 -19.98
C VAL A 41 62.73 9.95 -18.77
N ASP A 42 63.62 9.06 -18.33
CA ASP A 42 63.33 8.09 -17.27
C ASP A 42 63.36 8.71 -15.86
N GLU A 43 64.28 9.63 -15.60
CA GLU A 43 64.52 10.16 -14.25
C GLU A 43 63.83 11.50 -14.00
N SER A 44 63.66 12.34 -15.04
CA SER A 44 63.20 13.74 -14.87
C SER A 44 61.90 14.06 -15.60
N TYR A 45 61.75 13.66 -16.86
CA TYR A 45 60.58 14.02 -17.67
C TYR A 45 59.29 13.36 -17.16
N LYS A 46 59.34 12.06 -16.83
CA LYS A 46 58.19 11.34 -16.28
C LYS A 46 57.68 11.98 -14.99
N SER A 47 58.57 12.36 -14.08
CA SER A 47 58.16 13.03 -12.83
C SER A 47 57.64 14.44 -13.10
N LEU A 48 58.24 15.20 -14.03
CA LEU A 48 57.77 16.54 -14.42
C LEU A 48 56.34 16.51 -14.96
N VAL A 49 56.03 15.54 -15.84
CA VAL A 49 54.74 15.49 -16.56
C VAL A 49 53.65 14.77 -15.74
N LEU A 50 54.01 13.77 -14.94
CA LEU A 50 53.03 12.93 -14.23
C LEU A 50 52.77 13.35 -12.78
N SER A 51 53.61 14.17 -12.16
CA SER A 51 53.46 14.55 -10.76
C SER A 51 52.14 15.28 -10.48
N GLU A 52 51.86 16.35 -11.24
CA GLU A 52 50.64 17.14 -11.07
C GLU A 52 49.37 16.30 -11.34
N SER A 53 49.39 15.47 -12.38
CA SER A 53 48.25 14.62 -12.73
C SER A 53 48.01 13.50 -11.73
N LEU A 54 49.07 12.90 -11.17
CA LEU A 54 48.95 11.91 -10.08
C LEU A 54 48.47 12.54 -8.78
N GLU A 55 48.90 13.76 -8.47
CA GLU A 55 48.46 14.51 -7.30
C GLU A 55 46.98 14.91 -7.41
N LEU A 56 46.55 15.39 -8.58
CA LEU A 56 45.14 15.60 -8.90
C LEU A 56 44.31 14.33 -8.71
N LEU A 57 44.75 13.20 -9.28
CA LEU A 57 44.06 11.92 -9.15
C LEU A 57 43.93 11.48 -7.68
N LYS A 58 45.01 11.60 -6.90
CA LYS A 58 45.04 11.26 -5.48
C LYS A 58 44.09 12.14 -4.67
N ASN A 59 44.08 13.43 -4.94
CA ASN A 59 43.18 14.38 -4.28
C ASN A 59 41.72 14.09 -4.63
N SER A 60 41.42 13.84 -5.91
CA SER A 60 40.07 13.44 -6.35
C SER A 60 39.60 12.14 -5.68
N MET A 61 40.47 11.12 -5.59
CA MET A 61 40.15 9.85 -4.94
C MET A 61 39.93 10.01 -3.43
N THR A 62 40.68 10.91 -2.79
CA THR A 62 40.52 11.22 -1.36
C THR A 62 39.18 11.90 -1.10
N VAL A 63 38.79 12.87 -1.94
CA VAL A 63 37.47 13.52 -1.86
C VAL A 63 36.35 12.52 -2.11
N LEU A 64 36.51 11.64 -3.10
CA LEU A 64 35.54 10.57 -3.39
C LEU A 64 35.39 9.64 -2.18
N HIS A 65 36.50 9.17 -1.62
CA HIS A 65 36.50 8.30 -0.44
C HIS A 65 35.84 8.98 0.75
N TYR A 66 36.17 10.24 1.04
CA TYR A 66 35.53 11.02 2.09
C TYR A 66 34.00 11.14 1.89
N LYS A 67 33.55 11.45 0.67
CA LYS A 67 32.13 11.52 0.33
C LYS A 67 31.42 10.16 0.48
N LEU A 68 32.05 9.07 0.05
CA LEU A 68 31.53 7.71 0.24
C LEU A 68 31.42 7.34 1.72
N THR A 69 32.43 7.65 2.52
CA THR A 69 32.44 7.37 3.96
C THR A 69 31.37 8.17 4.70
N GLN A 70 31.17 9.44 4.35
CA GLN A 70 30.05 10.23 4.88
C GLN A 70 28.68 9.66 4.48
N ALA A 71 28.54 9.17 3.24
CA ALA A 71 27.31 8.52 2.79
C ALA A 71 27.06 7.18 3.51
N ALA A 72 28.12 6.40 3.77
CA ALA A 72 28.04 5.13 4.47
C ALA A 72 27.61 5.27 5.94
N GLY A 73 27.91 6.40 6.58
CA GLY A 73 27.46 6.71 7.95
C GLY A 73 26.06 7.33 8.05
N ALA A 74 25.46 7.76 6.94
CA ALA A 74 24.16 8.43 6.89
C ALA A 74 22.99 7.46 6.64
N PHE A 75 23.25 6.27 6.13
CA PHE A 75 22.26 5.20 5.95
C PHE A 75 22.54 4.09 6.96
N ASP A 76 21.90 4.16 8.14
CA ASP A 76 21.62 2.93 8.87
C ASP A 76 20.75 2.10 7.93
N ALA A 77 21.30 0.98 7.44
CA ALA A 77 20.59 0.05 6.57
C ALA A 77 19.53 -0.69 7.40
N GLN A 78 18.54 0.05 7.92
CA GLN A 78 17.34 -0.52 8.48
C GLN A 78 16.53 -1.04 7.32
N SER A 79 16.74 -2.31 7.03
CA SER A 79 15.84 -3.08 6.21
C SER A 79 14.97 -3.92 7.11
N ASN A 80 13.66 -3.79 6.94
CA ASN A 80 12.68 -4.40 7.82
C ASN A 80 11.59 -5.07 7.00
N MET A 81 11.17 -6.24 7.46
CA MET A 81 9.92 -6.84 7.01
C MET A 81 8.76 -5.97 7.51
N ILE A 82 7.89 -5.58 6.60
CA ILE A 82 6.65 -4.86 6.89
C ILE A 82 5.49 -5.84 6.84
N SER A 83 4.69 -5.83 7.91
CA SER A 83 3.36 -6.44 7.94
C SER A 83 2.34 -5.35 8.26
N ALA A 84 1.42 -5.13 7.35
CA ALA A 84 0.46 -4.04 7.42
C ALA A 84 -0.95 -4.52 7.03
N GLN A 85 -1.97 -3.85 7.56
CA GLN A 85 -3.37 -4.16 7.29
C GLN A 85 -3.91 -3.26 6.19
N ALA A 86 -5.03 -3.65 5.60
CA ALA A 86 -5.77 -2.78 4.70
C ALA A 86 -6.05 -1.41 5.36
N GLY A 87 -5.76 -0.32 4.66
CA GLY A 87 -5.90 1.05 5.14
C GLY A 87 -4.61 1.67 5.69
N ASP A 88 -3.64 0.86 6.15
CA ASP A 88 -2.32 1.36 6.54
C ASP A 88 -1.62 2.02 5.35
N SER A 89 -0.60 2.84 5.61
CA SER A 89 0.25 3.40 4.56
C SER A 89 1.73 3.37 4.92
N LEU A 90 2.59 3.30 3.92
CA LEU A 90 4.03 3.36 4.07
C LEU A 90 4.56 4.59 3.36
N SER A 91 5.21 5.48 4.11
CA SER A 91 5.87 6.67 3.56
C SER A 91 7.37 6.40 3.39
N LEU A 92 7.89 6.77 2.22
CA LEU A 92 9.28 6.64 1.81
C LEU A 92 9.89 8.04 1.71
N SER A 93 11.06 8.22 2.32
CA SER A 93 11.92 9.38 2.11
C SER A 93 12.88 9.15 0.94
N SER A 94 13.63 10.18 0.53
CA SER A 94 14.63 10.04 -0.54
C SER A 94 15.63 8.93 -0.23
N GLY A 95 15.86 8.06 -1.21
CA GLY A 95 16.73 6.89 -1.11
C GLY A 95 16.13 5.70 -0.34
N ALA A 96 14.89 5.81 0.16
CA ALA A 96 14.17 4.69 0.73
C ALA A 96 13.48 3.87 -0.35
N GLY A 97 13.27 2.58 -0.07
CA GLY A 97 12.66 1.63 -0.99
C GLY A 97 11.64 0.71 -0.32
N PHE A 98 10.81 0.09 -1.16
CA PHE A 98 9.81 -0.87 -0.74
C PHE A 98 9.62 -1.95 -1.82
N THR A 99 9.67 -3.21 -1.43
CA THR A 99 9.28 -4.35 -2.25
C THR A 99 7.95 -4.90 -1.74
N LEU A 100 6.94 -4.90 -2.61
CA LEU A 100 5.66 -5.53 -2.31
C LEU A 100 5.81 -7.04 -2.51
N LEU A 101 5.76 -7.83 -1.43
CA LEU A 101 5.91 -9.29 -1.53
C LEU A 101 4.57 -10.00 -1.65
N LYS A 102 3.52 -9.46 -1.02
CA LYS A 102 2.17 -9.99 -1.08
C LYS A 102 1.15 -8.89 -0.77
N GLY A 103 -0.01 -8.95 -1.41
CA GLY A 103 -1.13 -8.04 -1.17
C GLY A 103 -1.23 -6.93 -2.20
N SER A 104 -2.10 -5.95 -1.94
CA SER A 104 -2.37 -4.85 -2.87
C SER A 104 -2.02 -3.51 -2.24
N ALA A 105 -1.26 -2.70 -2.97
CA ALA A 105 -0.85 -1.37 -2.58
C ALA A 105 -0.96 -0.42 -3.77
N SER A 106 -1.24 0.86 -3.53
CA SER A 106 -1.25 1.88 -4.58
C SER A 106 -0.49 3.13 -4.14
N LEU A 107 0.17 3.80 -5.07
CA LEU A 107 0.79 5.11 -4.84
C LEU A 107 -0.28 6.15 -4.59
N SER A 108 -0.31 6.71 -3.37
CA SER A 108 -1.30 7.69 -2.93
C SER A 108 -0.76 9.11 -2.87
N SER A 109 0.55 9.29 -2.72
CA SER A 109 1.21 10.59 -2.79
C SER A 109 2.61 10.46 -3.37
N LEU A 110 3.00 11.39 -4.23
CA LEU A 110 4.35 11.47 -4.79
C LEU A 110 4.79 12.93 -4.90
N LYS A 111 5.97 13.21 -4.37
CA LYS A 111 6.74 14.42 -4.65
C LYS A 111 8.07 13.98 -5.25
N GLY A 112 8.43 14.53 -6.41
CA GLY A 112 9.65 14.13 -7.14
C GLY A 112 9.43 12.87 -7.99
N SER A 113 10.36 11.93 -7.94
CA SER A 113 10.40 10.74 -8.78
C SER A 113 10.42 9.46 -7.95
N LEU A 114 9.60 8.50 -8.34
CA LEU A 114 9.62 7.13 -7.84
C LEU A 114 9.98 6.21 -9.00
N LEU A 115 10.90 5.28 -8.76
CA LEU A 115 11.36 4.31 -9.76
C LEU A 115 10.89 2.91 -9.37
N ASP A 116 10.41 2.15 -10.33
CA ASP A 116 10.35 0.70 -10.23
C ASP A 116 11.67 0.13 -10.73
N LEU A 117 12.50 -0.36 -9.81
CA LEU A 117 13.81 -0.91 -10.12
C LEU A 117 13.74 -2.28 -10.79
N THR A 118 12.57 -2.92 -10.80
CA THR A 118 12.37 -4.24 -11.42
C THR A 118 12.14 -4.09 -12.92
N SER A 119 11.28 -3.14 -13.30
CA SER A 119 11.01 -2.82 -14.71
C SER A 119 11.93 -1.75 -15.28
N GLY A 120 12.61 -0.96 -14.43
CA GLY A 120 13.41 0.20 -14.82
C GLY A 120 12.59 1.44 -15.16
N ALA A 121 11.27 1.40 -14.98
CA ALA A 121 10.37 2.49 -15.31
C ALA A 121 10.21 3.51 -14.17
N ALA A 122 10.06 4.78 -14.52
CA ALA A 122 9.59 5.79 -13.56
C ALA A 122 8.07 5.66 -13.37
N ILE A 123 7.62 5.68 -12.12
CA ILE A 123 6.22 5.65 -11.76
C ILE A 123 5.67 7.07 -11.76
N THR A 124 4.54 7.27 -12.43
CA THR A 124 3.87 8.56 -12.59
C THR A 124 2.41 8.48 -12.15
N GLY A 125 1.95 9.46 -11.38
CA GLY A 125 0.55 9.51 -10.92
C GLY A 125 0.19 8.39 -9.92
N SER A 126 -1.12 8.19 -9.72
CA SER A 126 -1.65 7.13 -8.85
C SER A 126 -1.70 5.82 -9.61
N GLN A 127 -0.83 4.88 -9.25
CA GLN A 127 -0.75 3.54 -9.84
C GLN A 127 -0.76 2.47 -8.76
N THR A 128 -1.36 1.32 -9.07
CA THR A 128 -1.27 0.12 -8.23
C THR A 128 0.11 -0.52 -8.41
N LEU A 129 0.72 -0.89 -7.28
CA LEU A 129 2.01 -1.56 -7.25
C LEU A 129 1.84 -3.01 -7.69
N GLN A 130 2.86 -3.54 -8.35
CA GLN A 130 2.93 -4.92 -8.80
C GLN A 130 3.61 -5.76 -7.72
N GLU A 131 3.04 -6.92 -7.41
CA GLU A 131 3.64 -7.88 -6.48
C GLU A 131 4.99 -8.36 -7.03
N GLY A 132 5.98 -8.51 -6.16
CA GLY A 132 7.36 -8.84 -6.49
C GLY A 132 8.23 -7.66 -6.95
N HIS A 133 7.64 -6.49 -7.20
CA HIS A 133 8.39 -5.33 -7.69
C HIS A 133 8.98 -4.52 -6.54
N ARG A 134 10.19 -4.00 -6.77
CA ARG A 134 10.94 -3.11 -5.88
C ARG A 134 10.86 -1.66 -6.35
N TYR A 135 10.35 -0.80 -5.47
CA TYR A 135 10.18 0.64 -5.71
C TYR A 135 11.20 1.43 -4.90
N LEU A 136 11.73 2.52 -5.47
CA LEU A 136 12.72 3.39 -4.83
C LEU A 136 12.33 4.86 -5.03
N ALA A 137 12.27 5.62 -3.93
CA ALA A 137 12.13 7.07 -3.99
C ALA A 137 13.49 7.68 -4.35
N ALA A 138 13.55 8.40 -5.48
CA ALA A 138 14.77 9.02 -5.95
C ALA A 138 15.22 10.19 -5.07
N GLU A 139 16.30 10.87 -5.45
CA GLU A 139 16.76 12.06 -4.74
C GLU A 139 15.67 13.14 -4.69
N ASN A 140 15.60 13.89 -3.59
CA ASN A 140 14.63 14.96 -3.36
C ASN A 140 13.16 14.53 -3.54
N SER A 141 12.90 13.24 -3.38
CA SER A 141 11.60 12.63 -3.58
C SER A 141 11.05 12.05 -2.28
N SER A 142 9.72 12.01 -2.19
CA SER A 142 8.99 11.30 -1.15
C SER A 142 7.76 10.65 -1.77
N ALA A 143 7.47 9.42 -1.37
CA ALA A 143 6.33 8.67 -1.87
C ALA A 143 5.56 8.05 -0.70
N THR A 144 4.24 7.95 -0.83
CA THR A 144 3.41 7.21 0.13
C THR A 144 2.62 6.16 -0.62
N PHE A 145 2.73 4.91 -0.16
CA PHE A 145 1.91 3.80 -0.62
C PHE A 145 0.77 3.59 0.37
N SER A 146 -0.47 3.50 -0.12
CA SER A 146 -1.63 3.10 0.68
C SER A 146 -1.96 1.64 0.40
N PHE A 147 -2.12 0.84 1.46
CA PHE A 147 -2.40 -0.58 1.35
C PHE A 147 -3.91 -0.82 1.21
N LYS A 148 -4.29 -1.57 0.19
CA LYS A 148 -5.69 -1.90 -0.16
C LYS A 148 -6.12 -3.26 0.37
N SER A 149 -5.17 -4.10 0.75
CA SER A 149 -5.37 -5.36 1.48
C SER A 149 -4.35 -5.46 2.61
N ASP A 150 -4.37 -6.58 3.34
CA ASP A 150 -3.23 -6.96 4.15
C ASP A 150 -2.00 -7.13 3.25
N VAL A 151 -0.88 -6.53 3.66
CA VAL A 151 0.37 -6.46 2.89
C VAL A 151 1.51 -7.04 3.70
N SER A 152 2.31 -7.87 3.02
CA SER A 152 3.65 -8.23 3.46
C SER A 152 4.64 -7.65 2.46
N GLY A 153 5.69 -7.01 2.96
CA GLY A 153 6.69 -6.41 2.10
C GLY A 153 8.02 -6.22 2.81
N TYR A 154 8.99 -5.71 2.08
CA TYR A 154 10.32 -5.42 2.56
C TYR A 154 10.60 -3.94 2.35
N ALA A 155 10.85 -3.20 3.43
CA ALA A 155 11.19 -1.78 3.37
C ALA A 155 12.68 -1.59 3.64
N GLU A 156 13.29 -0.62 2.98
CA GLU A 156 14.70 -0.27 3.13
C GLU A 156 14.90 1.24 3.24
N GLY A 157 15.86 1.66 4.05
CA GLY A 157 16.13 3.07 4.31
C GLY A 157 15.06 3.72 5.19
N ASN A 158 14.97 5.06 5.13
CA ASN A 158 14.07 5.80 6.01
C ASN A 158 12.61 5.70 5.54
N THR A 159 11.88 4.78 6.15
CA THR A 159 10.45 4.55 5.92
C THR A 159 9.64 4.71 7.20
N VAL A 160 8.38 5.14 7.06
CA VAL A 160 7.43 5.27 8.17
C VAL A 160 6.18 4.50 7.83
N LEU A 161 5.88 3.44 8.61
CA LEU A 161 4.60 2.74 8.54
C LEU A 161 3.56 3.50 9.37
N ASN A 162 2.61 4.14 8.70
CA ASN A 162 1.49 4.82 9.32
C ASN A 162 0.33 3.84 9.44
N LYS A 163 -0.03 3.48 10.67
CA LYS A 163 -1.23 2.66 10.91
C LYS A 163 -2.48 3.48 10.63
N ALA A 164 -3.45 2.88 9.96
CA ALA A 164 -4.76 3.49 9.81
C ALA A 164 -5.33 3.79 11.19
N GLU A 165 -5.88 4.99 11.38
CA GLU A 165 -6.69 5.23 12.56
C GLU A 165 -7.87 4.26 12.54
N ALA A 166 -8.09 3.57 13.66
CA ALA A 166 -9.27 2.74 13.81
C ALA A 166 -10.49 3.65 13.59
N ILE A 167 -11.32 3.31 12.60
CA ILE A 167 -12.57 4.02 12.37
C ILE A 167 -13.40 3.88 13.65
N VAL A 168 -13.82 5.00 14.24
CA VAL A 168 -14.71 5.02 15.39
C VAL A 168 -15.95 5.82 15.05
N PHE A 169 -17.12 5.20 15.20
CA PHE A 169 -18.40 5.86 14.98
C PHE A 169 -18.98 6.25 16.33
N ALA A 170 -19.25 7.55 16.50
CA ALA A 170 -19.76 8.09 17.77
C ALA A 170 -21.14 7.53 18.15
N ASP A 171 -21.89 7.04 17.16
CA ASP A 171 -23.24 6.49 17.28
C ASP A 171 -23.26 4.94 17.27
N VAL A 172 -22.11 4.27 17.43
CA VAL A 172 -22.01 2.82 17.60
C VAL A 172 -21.46 2.51 19.00
N PRO A 173 -22.33 2.29 20.00
CA PRO A 173 -21.90 2.02 21.38
C PRO A 173 -21.09 0.73 21.51
N ASP A 174 -20.16 0.70 22.46
CA ASP A 174 -19.27 -0.46 22.70
C ASP A 174 -19.99 -1.77 22.98
N LYS A 175 -21.18 -1.69 23.62
CA LYS A 175 -22.01 -2.84 24.00
C LYS A 175 -23.13 -3.13 23.00
N ALA A 176 -23.20 -2.41 21.88
CA ALA A 176 -24.22 -2.65 20.87
C ALA A 176 -24.03 -4.01 20.21
N TRP A 177 -25.10 -4.80 20.09
CA TRP A 177 -25.06 -6.14 19.50
C TRP A 177 -24.52 -6.14 18.05
N TYR A 178 -24.75 -5.04 17.33
CA TYR A 178 -24.33 -4.86 15.94
C TYR A 178 -22.90 -4.33 15.79
N LYS A 179 -22.22 -3.91 16.87
CA LYS A 179 -20.91 -3.25 16.79
C LYS A 179 -19.92 -4.05 15.94
N ASN A 180 -19.73 -5.33 16.28
CA ASN A 180 -18.76 -6.17 15.60
C ASN A 180 -19.12 -6.38 14.12
N TYR A 181 -20.41 -6.47 13.80
CA TYR A 181 -20.87 -6.59 12.42
C TYR A 181 -20.63 -5.31 11.62
N VAL A 182 -20.92 -4.14 12.19
CA VAL A 182 -20.65 -2.84 11.57
C VAL A 182 -19.16 -2.70 11.27
N TYR A 183 -18.30 -2.93 12.26
CA TYR A 183 -16.85 -2.78 12.07
C TYR A 183 -16.25 -3.83 11.16
N PHE A 184 -16.72 -5.08 11.20
CA PHE A 184 -16.32 -6.09 10.24
C PHE A 184 -16.69 -5.66 8.83
N ALA A 185 -17.95 -5.32 8.59
CA ALA A 185 -18.44 -4.92 7.28
C ALA A 185 -17.71 -3.66 6.75
N VAL A 186 -17.42 -2.67 7.61
CA VAL A 186 -16.61 -1.49 7.23
C VAL A 186 -15.17 -1.87 6.91
N SER A 187 -14.52 -2.72 7.73
CA SER A 187 -13.14 -3.14 7.50
C SER A 187 -12.95 -3.93 6.20
N LYS A 188 -14.01 -4.63 5.75
CA LYS A 188 -14.05 -5.36 4.49
C LYS A 188 -14.55 -4.51 3.31
N GLY A 189 -14.87 -3.23 3.55
CA GLY A 189 -15.42 -2.34 2.52
C GLY A 189 -16.82 -2.69 2.05
N LEU A 190 -17.55 -3.54 2.78
CA LEU A 190 -18.92 -3.97 2.45
C LEU A 190 -19.95 -2.87 2.71
N VAL A 191 -19.71 -2.02 3.72
CA VAL A 191 -20.54 -0.86 4.05
C VAL A 191 -19.66 0.33 4.41
N ASN A 192 -20.21 1.54 4.24
CA ASN A 192 -19.57 2.78 4.67
C ASN A 192 -20.42 3.51 5.72
N GLY A 193 -19.76 4.30 6.57
CA GLY A 193 -20.43 5.29 7.40
C GLY A 193 -21.14 6.35 6.57
N LYS A 194 -22.16 7.00 7.13
CA LYS A 194 -22.80 8.18 6.52
C LYS A 194 -21.88 9.39 6.56
N SER A 195 -20.95 9.41 7.52
CA SER A 195 -19.81 10.32 7.57
C SER A 195 -18.58 9.60 8.12
N SER A 196 -17.45 10.31 8.24
CA SER A 196 -16.24 9.78 8.89
C SER A 196 -16.42 9.41 10.37
N THR A 197 -17.47 9.92 11.03
CA THR A 197 -17.69 9.75 12.47
C THR A 197 -19.08 9.22 12.84
N ARG A 198 -19.98 9.01 11.87
CA ARG A 198 -21.32 8.45 12.09
C ARG A 198 -21.65 7.31 11.13
N TYR A 199 -22.22 6.23 11.68
CA TYR A 199 -22.69 5.09 10.91
C TYR A 199 -24.21 5.12 10.63
N GLU A 200 -24.98 5.70 11.54
CA GLU A 200 -26.45 5.66 11.61
C GLU A 200 -27.03 4.23 11.67
N PRO A 201 -26.75 3.46 12.74
CA PRO A 201 -27.16 2.06 12.82
C PRO A 201 -28.67 1.84 12.85
N GLU A 202 -29.43 2.80 13.35
CA GLU A 202 -30.89 2.72 13.50
C GLU A 202 -31.66 3.28 12.30
N SER A 203 -30.98 3.89 11.33
CA SER A 203 -31.62 4.43 10.13
C SER A 203 -32.01 3.31 9.17
N ASP A 204 -33.18 3.45 8.55
CA ASP A 204 -33.66 2.56 7.50
C ASP A 204 -32.92 2.81 6.18
N ILE A 205 -32.71 1.74 5.41
CA ILE A 205 -32.07 1.78 4.08
C ILE A 205 -33.11 1.90 2.96
N SER A 206 -32.76 2.57 1.86
CA SER A 206 -33.64 2.66 0.67
C SER A 206 -33.46 1.51 -0.32
N TYR A 207 -34.36 1.44 -1.30
CA TYR A 207 -34.21 0.55 -2.47
C TYR A 207 -32.90 0.82 -3.24
N ALA A 208 -32.57 2.09 -3.53
CA ALA A 208 -31.33 2.46 -4.22
C ALA A 208 -30.09 1.94 -3.47
N GLU A 209 -30.04 2.17 -2.16
CA GLU A 209 -28.92 1.74 -1.33
C GLU A 209 -28.82 0.22 -1.25
N THR A 210 -29.96 -0.49 -1.18
CA THR A 210 -30.01 -1.96 -1.17
C THR A 210 -29.51 -2.55 -2.50
N ILE A 211 -30.01 -2.03 -3.62
CA ILE A 211 -29.62 -2.50 -4.97
C ILE A 211 -28.14 -2.24 -5.23
N LYS A 212 -27.61 -1.09 -4.79
CA LYS A 212 -26.17 -0.82 -4.82
C LYS A 212 -25.39 -1.93 -4.12
N LEU A 213 -25.73 -2.23 -2.87
CA LEU A 213 -25.00 -3.22 -2.07
C LEU A 213 -25.09 -4.63 -2.69
N ALA A 214 -26.27 -5.03 -3.16
CA ALA A 214 -26.48 -6.32 -3.82
C ALA A 214 -25.71 -6.43 -5.15
N ALA A 215 -25.70 -5.37 -5.97
CA ALA A 215 -24.94 -5.33 -7.21
C ALA A 215 -23.42 -5.43 -6.97
N CYS A 216 -22.90 -4.67 -6.00
CA CYS A 216 -21.49 -4.76 -5.61
C CYS A 216 -21.13 -6.14 -5.06
N MET A 217 -22.01 -6.74 -4.23
CA MET A 217 -21.80 -8.08 -3.68
C MET A 217 -21.73 -9.13 -4.79
N HIS A 218 -22.68 -9.09 -5.73
CA HIS A 218 -22.72 -9.98 -6.88
C HIS A 218 -21.47 -9.84 -7.75
N GLN A 219 -21.02 -8.60 -8.04
CA GLN A 219 -19.83 -8.36 -8.84
C GLN A 219 -18.57 -8.86 -8.11
N LEU A 220 -18.44 -8.57 -6.81
CA LEU A 220 -17.32 -9.05 -6.00
C LEU A 220 -17.22 -10.58 -6.01
N HIS A 221 -18.36 -11.26 -5.87
CA HIS A 221 -18.41 -12.73 -5.92
C HIS A 221 -18.06 -13.26 -7.32
N SER A 222 -18.66 -12.69 -8.37
CA SER A 222 -18.51 -13.18 -9.74
C SER A 222 -17.16 -12.89 -10.39
N THR A 223 -16.53 -11.75 -10.06
CA THR A 223 -15.31 -11.28 -10.72
C THR A 223 -14.12 -11.07 -9.78
N GLY A 224 -14.33 -11.21 -8.46
CA GLY A 224 -13.31 -10.94 -7.45
C GLY A 224 -13.05 -9.46 -7.17
N MET A 225 -13.76 -8.53 -7.83
CA MET A 225 -13.62 -7.09 -7.61
C MET A 225 -14.90 -6.31 -7.87
N VAL A 226 -15.01 -5.13 -7.27
CA VAL A 226 -16.09 -4.17 -7.57
C VAL A 226 -15.54 -3.04 -8.42
N SER A 227 -16.09 -2.86 -9.61
CA SER A 227 -15.79 -1.76 -10.54
C SER A 227 -17.00 -0.87 -10.83
N LEU A 228 -18.14 -1.14 -10.19
CA LEU A 228 -19.33 -0.30 -10.30
C LEU A 228 -19.11 1.02 -9.57
N GLU A 229 -19.42 2.12 -10.25
CA GLU A 229 -19.33 3.48 -9.73
C GLU A 229 -20.69 4.17 -9.81
N ASN A 230 -20.88 5.23 -9.04
CA ASN A 230 -22.10 6.04 -9.14
C ASN A 230 -22.23 6.60 -10.56
N ALA A 231 -23.45 6.61 -11.11
CA ALA A 231 -23.66 7.22 -12.41
C ALA A 231 -23.37 8.73 -12.36
N LEU A 232 -22.88 9.26 -13.48
CA LEU A 232 -22.64 10.69 -13.63
C LEU A 232 -23.93 11.42 -14.02
N SER A 233 -24.03 12.67 -13.59
CA SER A 233 -25.10 13.59 -14.02
C SER A 233 -25.20 13.61 -15.55
N PRO A 234 -26.41 13.58 -16.15
CA PRO A 234 -27.71 13.85 -15.53
C PRO A 234 -28.43 12.63 -14.91
N ASN A 235 -27.80 11.45 -14.90
CA ASN A 235 -28.40 10.24 -14.35
C ASN A 235 -28.41 10.26 -12.81
N GLU A 236 -29.33 9.50 -12.22
CA GLU A 236 -29.37 9.34 -10.76
C GLU A 236 -28.18 8.51 -10.31
N TRP A 237 -27.62 8.83 -9.14
CA TRP A 237 -26.37 8.24 -8.67
C TRP A 237 -26.39 6.70 -8.63
N TYR A 238 -27.59 6.11 -8.50
CA TYR A 238 -27.79 4.67 -8.40
C TYR A 238 -28.01 3.94 -9.74
N ASP A 239 -28.16 4.66 -10.87
CA ASP A 239 -28.61 4.08 -12.15
C ASP A 239 -27.69 2.99 -12.70
N SER A 240 -26.38 3.13 -12.49
CA SER A 240 -25.37 2.12 -12.88
C SER A 240 -25.59 0.79 -12.16
N TYR A 241 -25.91 0.83 -10.86
CA TYR A 241 -26.16 -0.37 -10.06
C TYR A 241 -27.51 -1.00 -10.40
N VAL A 242 -28.55 -0.20 -10.65
CA VAL A 242 -29.86 -0.69 -11.11
C VAL A 242 -29.73 -1.42 -12.44
N SER A 243 -29.03 -0.81 -13.40
CA SER A 243 -28.80 -1.41 -14.72
C SER A 243 -28.06 -2.74 -14.60
N TYR A 244 -27.02 -2.79 -13.77
CA TYR A 244 -26.30 -4.03 -13.48
C TYR A 244 -27.20 -5.09 -12.83
N ALA A 245 -27.99 -4.70 -11.82
CA ALA A 245 -28.86 -5.61 -11.09
C ALA A 245 -29.94 -6.24 -11.98
N ILE A 246 -30.51 -5.47 -12.92
CA ILE A 246 -31.46 -6.00 -13.92
C ILE A 246 -30.75 -6.96 -14.87
N ALA A 247 -29.59 -6.56 -15.41
CA ALA A 247 -28.84 -7.37 -16.37
C ALA A 247 -28.39 -8.74 -15.82
N ASN A 248 -28.15 -8.81 -14.52
CA ASN A 248 -27.72 -10.05 -13.83
C ASN A 248 -28.88 -10.75 -13.11
N GLY A 249 -30.12 -10.31 -13.26
CA GLY A 249 -31.29 -10.97 -12.67
C GLY A 249 -31.41 -10.83 -11.14
N ILE A 250 -30.66 -9.91 -10.52
CA ILE A 250 -30.76 -9.61 -9.07
C ILE A 250 -32.11 -8.95 -8.77
N ILE A 251 -32.60 -8.12 -9.70
CA ILE A 251 -33.95 -7.54 -9.65
C ILE A 251 -34.65 -7.76 -10.99
N SER A 252 -35.96 -7.97 -10.97
CA SER A 252 -36.74 -8.28 -12.17
C SER A 252 -37.03 -7.06 -13.07
N GLY A 253 -36.84 -5.85 -12.55
CA GLY A 253 -37.15 -4.61 -13.26
C GLY A 253 -37.05 -3.38 -12.36
N PRO A 254 -37.35 -2.19 -12.91
CA PRO A 254 -37.23 -0.95 -12.17
C PRO A 254 -38.32 -0.79 -11.10
N PHE A 255 -37.97 -0.08 -10.02
CA PHE A 255 -38.91 0.32 -8.97
C PHE A 255 -39.48 1.72 -9.25
N SER A 256 -40.68 2.00 -8.73
CA SER A 256 -41.34 3.30 -8.90
C SER A 256 -40.74 4.40 -8.03
N ASN A 257 -40.13 4.05 -6.90
CA ASN A 257 -39.47 4.98 -6.00
C ASN A 257 -38.25 4.32 -5.35
N TYR A 258 -37.05 4.70 -5.79
CA TYR A 258 -35.81 4.14 -5.27
C TYR A 258 -35.37 4.73 -3.92
N ASP A 259 -35.91 5.88 -3.53
CA ASP A 259 -35.64 6.51 -2.23
C ASP A 259 -36.55 5.97 -1.11
N ALA A 260 -37.61 5.24 -1.48
CA ALA A 260 -38.47 4.56 -0.52
C ALA A 260 -37.66 3.57 0.33
N LYS A 261 -38.00 3.51 1.63
CA LYS A 261 -37.42 2.53 2.56
C LYS A 261 -37.91 1.14 2.20
N ILE A 262 -37.01 0.16 2.34
CA ILE A 262 -37.29 -1.22 1.94
C ILE A 262 -37.73 -2.06 3.14
N SER A 263 -38.72 -2.92 2.93
CA SER A 263 -39.12 -3.93 3.91
C SER A 263 -38.08 -5.04 4.04
N ARG A 264 -38.09 -5.74 5.18
CA ARG A 264 -37.17 -6.87 5.42
C ARG A 264 -37.37 -8.00 4.41
N ALA A 265 -38.60 -8.33 4.05
CA ALA A 265 -38.89 -9.38 3.08
C ALA A 265 -38.33 -9.04 1.68
N GLU A 266 -38.53 -7.80 1.22
CA GLU A 266 -38.02 -7.35 -0.08
C GLU A 266 -36.50 -7.23 -0.09
N PHE A 267 -35.90 -6.76 1.00
CA PHE A 267 -34.44 -6.76 1.17
C PHE A 267 -33.85 -8.17 1.00
N VAL A 268 -34.44 -9.17 1.66
CA VAL A 268 -33.96 -10.56 1.59
C VAL A 268 -34.10 -11.11 0.18
N ALA A 269 -35.19 -10.82 -0.52
CA ALA A 269 -35.38 -11.26 -1.90
C ALA A 269 -34.26 -10.75 -2.82
N ILE A 270 -33.94 -9.45 -2.74
CA ILE A 270 -32.87 -8.83 -3.54
C ILE A 270 -31.50 -9.43 -3.17
N PHE A 271 -31.22 -9.62 -1.88
CA PHE A 271 -29.94 -10.15 -1.43
C PHE A 271 -29.76 -11.65 -1.72
N TYR A 272 -30.82 -12.45 -1.65
CA TYR A 272 -30.78 -13.85 -2.05
C TYR A 272 -30.39 -13.96 -3.52
N ALA A 273 -30.96 -13.14 -4.39
CA ALA A 273 -30.63 -13.11 -5.81
C ALA A 273 -29.23 -12.55 -6.13
N SER A 274 -28.51 -11.99 -5.15
CA SER A 274 -27.16 -11.44 -5.35
C SER A 274 -26.04 -12.49 -5.36
N MET A 275 -26.33 -13.74 -4.99
CA MET A 275 -25.39 -14.85 -4.97
C MET A 275 -26.06 -16.15 -5.44
N PRO A 276 -25.31 -17.14 -5.96
CA PRO A 276 -25.89 -18.43 -6.33
C PRO A 276 -26.35 -19.23 -5.09
N GLU A 277 -27.33 -20.11 -5.26
CA GLU A 277 -27.94 -20.85 -4.15
C GLU A 277 -26.94 -21.66 -3.31
N GLY A 278 -25.88 -22.17 -3.94
CA GLY A 278 -24.79 -22.90 -3.27
C GLY A 278 -23.98 -22.08 -2.26
N GLU A 279 -24.13 -20.75 -2.23
CA GLU A 279 -23.52 -19.92 -1.18
C GLU A 279 -24.34 -19.97 0.13
N PHE A 280 -25.56 -20.48 0.10
CA PHE A 280 -26.48 -20.50 1.23
C PHE A 280 -26.62 -21.87 1.88
N GLU A 281 -25.52 -22.62 1.94
CA GLU A 281 -25.48 -23.95 2.56
C GLU A 281 -26.09 -23.94 3.98
N PRO A 282 -27.05 -24.85 4.26
CA PRO A 282 -27.78 -24.84 5.52
C PRO A 282 -26.93 -25.36 6.68
N ILE A 283 -26.96 -24.62 7.79
CA ILE A 283 -26.38 -25.04 9.08
C ILE A 283 -27.44 -25.28 10.15
N ASN A 284 -28.68 -24.87 9.89
CA ASN A 284 -29.84 -24.99 10.77
C ASN A 284 -30.95 -25.81 10.10
N THR A 285 -31.72 -26.52 10.93
CA THR A 285 -32.95 -27.19 10.49
C THR A 285 -34.15 -26.35 10.89
N VAL A 286 -34.64 -25.51 9.98
CA VAL A 286 -35.87 -24.71 10.18
C VAL A 286 -36.98 -25.32 9.34
N GLY A 287 -37.90 -26.01 10.02
CA GLY A 287 -39.06 -26.65 9.38
C GLY A 287 -40.07 -25.64 8.84
N ASP A 288 -40.92 -26.06 7.91
CA ASP A 288 -41.92 -25.18 7.32
C ASP A 288 -42.88 -24.65 8.39
N ASN A 289 -43.22 -23.36 8.29
CA ASN A 289 -44.07 -22.60 9.22
C ASN A 289 -43.54 -22.52 10.67
N LYS A 290 -42.25 -22.83 10.88
CA LYS A 290 -41.59 -22.70 12.19
C LYS A 290 -41.10 -21.31 12.52
N ILE A 291 -40.93 -20.45 11.51
CA ILE A 291 -40.78 -19.02 11.74
C ILE A 291 -42.15 -18.50 12.26
N PRO A 292 -42.24 -17.93 13.48
CA PRO A 292 -43.54 -17.77 14.13
C PRO A 292 -44.52 -16.87 13.35
N ASP A 293 -44.02 -15.78 12.78
CA ASP A 293 -44.77 -14.75 12.05
C ASP A 293 -44.65 -14.83 10.52
N PHE A 294 -44.06 -15.91 9.98
CA PHE A 294 -43.79 -16.03 8.54
C PHE A 294 -43.99 -17.45 8.02
N LYS A 295 -44.84 -17.60 6.99
CA LYS A 295 -45.32 -18.88 6.48
C LYS A 295 -44.71 -19.23 5.13
N ILE A 296 -44.66 -20.51 4.80
CA ILE A 296 -44.09 -20.99 3.52
C ILE A 296 -44.90 -20.51 2.30
N THR A 297 -46.13 -20.08 2.53
CA THR A 297 -47.03 -19.50 1.51
C THR A 297 -46.85 -18.00 1.31
N ASP A 298 -46.07 -17.33 2.17
CA ASP A 298 -45.85 -15.90 2.08
C ASP A 298 -44.93 -15.56 0.90
N LYS A 299 -44.99 -14.30 0.45
CA LYS A 299 -44.11 -13.82 -0.62
C LYS A 299 -42.65 -13.89 -0.16
N TYR A 300 -41.77 -14.35 -1.04
CA TYR A 300 -40.34 -14.55 -0.80
C TYR A 300 -40.02 -15.63 0.25
N ALA A 301 -40.92 -16.60 0.42
CA ALA A 301 -40.72 -17.63 1.42
C ALA A 301 -39.47 -18.48 1.19
N GLY A 302 -39.17 -18.86 -0.06
CA GLY A 302 -37.98 -19.67 -0.35
C GLY A 302 -36.69 -18.99 0.12
N GLU A 303 -36.57 -17.71 -0.20
CA GLU A 303 -35.41 -16.86 0.09
C GLU A 303 -35.24 -16.65 1.60
N VAL A 304 -36.33 -16.34 2.31
CA VAL A 304 -36.30 -16.15 3.76
C VAL A 304 -35.96 -17.46 4.48
N TYR A 305 -36.60 -18.58 4.13
CA TYR A 305 -36.29 -19.87 4.73
C TYR A 305 -34.86 -20.31 4.43
N ALA A 306 -34.34 -20.06 3.22
CA ALA A 306 -32.94 -20.32 2.90
C ALA A 306 -32.01 -19.52 3.81
N PHE A 307 -32.25 -18.23 4.03
CA PHE A 307 -31.43 -17.40 4.91
C PHE A 307 -31.49 -17.82 6.39
N TYR A 308 -32.65 -18.26 6.88
CA TYR A 308 -32.79 -18.83 8.23
C TYR A 308 -32.04 -20.16 8.37
N ARG A 309 -32.18 -21.06 7.39
CA ARG A 309 -31.49 -22.35 7.34
C ARG A 309 -29.96 -22.19 7.22
N ALA A 310 -29.50 -21.19 6.46
CA ALA A 310 -28.09 -20.82 6.38
C ALA A 310 -27.57 -20.09 7.65
N GLY A 311 -28.43 -19.70 8.59
CA GLY A 311 -28.02 -18.96 9.80
C GLY A 311 -27.58 -17.52 9.52
N ILE A 312 -27.99 -16.97 8.38
CA ILE A 312 -27.80 -15.55 8.02
C ILE A 312 -28.83 -14.71 8.78
N LEU A 313 -30.09 -15.17 8.81
CA LEU A 313 -31.17 -14.60 9.61
C LEU A 313 -31.45 -15.46 10.85
N ILE A 314 -31.80 -14.79 11.96
CA ILE A 314 -32.09 -15.43 13.26
C ILE A 314 -33.30 -14.82 13.97
N GLY A 315 -34.10 -14.01 13.26
CA GLY A 315 -35.05 -13.07 13.87
C GLY A 315 -34.36 -11.87 14.51
N ASN A 316 -35.15 -10.91 14.98
CA ASN A 316 -34.66 -9.64 15.56
C ASN A 316 -35.12 -9.40 17.02
N ASP A 317 -35.84 -10.36 17.62
CA ASP A 317 -36.46 -10.22 18.94
C ASP A 317 -36.14 -11.36 19.91
N GLY A 318 -35.26 -12.29 19.52
CA GLY A 318 -34.90 -13.47 20.32
C GLY A 318 -35.95 -14.57 20.34
N LEU A 319 -37.13 -14.35 19.74
CA LEU A 319 -38.18 -15.35 19.56
C LEU A 319 -38.18 -15.97 18.16
N GLY A 320 -37.32 -15.46 17.27
CA GLY A 320 -37.19 -15.93 15.90
C GLY A 320 -38.20 -15.32 14.92
N ASN A 321 -38.93 -14.27 15.31
CA ASN A 321 -39.82 -13.57 14.39
C ASN A 321 -39.02 -12.84 13.31
N PHE A 322 -39.51 -12.91 12.07
CA PHE A 322 -38.88 -12.29 10.92
C PHE A 322 -39.26 -10.82 10.73
N HIS A 323 -40.49 -10.44 11.09
CA HIS A 323 -41.09 -9.12 10.89
C HIS A 323 -41.06 -8.66 9.42
N PRO A 324 -41.70 -9.40 8.49
CA PRO A 324 -41.49 -9.22 7.05
C PRO A 324 -41.77 -7.80 6.53
N ASN A 325 -42.73 -7.10 7.15
CA ASN A 325 -43.24 -5.81 6.68
C ASN A 325 -42.57 -4.60 7.35
N THR A 326 -41.70 -4.80 8.34
CA THR A 326 -40.98 -3.67 8.95
C THR A 326 -39.81 -3.26 8.06
N MET A 327 -39.42 -1.99 8.14
CA MET A 327 -38.22 -1.51 7.45
C MET A 327 -36.97 -2.13 8.06
N ILE A 328 -35.96 -2.36 7.22
CA ILE A 328 -34.67 -2.91 7.68
C ILE A 328 -33.68 -1.79 8.01
N LYS A 329 -33.04 -1.92 9.17
CA LYS A 329 -32.07 -0.94 9.67
C LYS A 329 -30.66 -1.23 9.16
N ARG A 330 -29.83 -0.19 9.05
CA ARG A 330 -28.42 -0.32 8.64
C ARG A 330 -27.59 -1.28 9.51
N SER A 331 -27.84 -1.30 10.83
CA SER A 331 -27.22 -2.27 11.74
C SER A 331 -27.54 -3.72 11.39
N GLU A 332 -28.79 -4.00 11.00
CA GLU A 332 -29.26 -5.32 10.59
C GLU A 332 -28.67 -5.70 9.23
N VAL A 333 -28.61 -4.76 8.30
CA VAL A 333 -27.94 -4.94 7.00
C VAL A 333 -26.47 -5.34 7.19
N ALA A 334 -25.73 -4.69 8.09
CA ALA A 334 -24.33 -5.05 8.38
C ALA A 334 -24.20 -6.49 8.91
N ALA A 335 -25.13 -6.92 9.75
CA ALA A 335 -25.16 -8.29 10.27
C ALA A 335 -25.45 -9.32 9.17
N VAL A 336 -26.42 -9.05 8.29
CA VAL A 336 -26.74 -9.91 7.15
C VAL A 336 -25.54 -10.00 6.19
N LEU A 337 -24.97 -8.86 5.79
CA LEU A 337 -23.80 -8.79 4.91
C LEU A 337 -22.61 -9.57 5.47
N THR A 338 -22.32 -9.40 6.75
CA THR A 338 -21.23 -10.12 7.41
C THR A 338 -21.43 -11.64 7.35
N ARG A 339 -22.65 -12.14 7.59
CA ARG A 339 -22.95 -13.58 7.59
C ARG A 339 -23.05 -14.18 6.18
N MET A 340 -23.39 -13.36 5.19
CA MET A 340 -23.29 -13.75 3.79
C MET A 340 -21.83 -13.87 3.37
N PHE A 341 -20.99 -12.89 3.73
CA PHE A 341 -19.58 -12.85 3.32
C PHE A 341 -18.68 -13.82 4.10
N GLU A 342 -18.97 -14.06 5.38
CA GLU A 342 -18.15 -14.87 6.28
C GLU A 342 -19.01 -16.02 6.86
N PRO A 343 -18.91 -17.23 6.30
CA PRO A 343 -19.69 -18.38 6.77
C PRO A 343 -19.49 -18.68 8.27
N SER A 344 -18.29 -18.42 8.82
CA SER A 344 -18.01 -18.62 10.24
C SER A 344 -18.77 -17.64 11.17
N ALA A 345 -19.31 -16.55 10.63
CA ALA A 345 -20.11 -15.57 11.37
C ALA A 345 -21.61 -15.95 11.45
N ARG A 346 -22.05 -16.94 10.65
CA ARG A 346 -23.42 -17.47 10.64
C ARG A 346 -23.79 -18.04 12.01
N LYS A 347 -25.09 -18.04 12.30
CA LYS A 347 -25.60 -18.35 13.64
C LYS A 347 -26.39 -19.65 13.64
N SER A 348 -26.05 -20.49 14.60
CA SER A 348 -26.88 -21.66 14.91
C SER A 348 -28.12 -21.20 15.68
N ILE A 349 -29.28 -21.67 15.24
CA ILE A 349 -30.58 -21.42 15.90
C ILE A 349 -31.38 -22.71 15.97
N ASP A 350 -32.26 -22.77 16.96
CA ASP A 350 -33.24 -23.83 17.12
C ASP A 350 -34.64 -23.23 17.13
N LEU A 351 -35.41 -23.52 16.08
CA LEU A 351 -36.81 -23.13 15.92
C LEU A 351 -37.68 -24.37 15.70
N SER A 352 -37.31 -25.51 16.30
CA SER A 352 -37.93 -26.82 16.02
C SER A 352 -39.41 -26.96 16.32
#